data_AF-A0A1H7Q5A2-F1
#
_entry.id   AF-A0A1H7Q5A2-F1
#
_cell.length_a   1.000
_cell.length_b   1.000
_cell.length_c   1.000
_cell.angle_alpha   90.00
_cell.angle_beta   90.00
_cell.angle_gamma   90.00
#
_symmetry.space_group_name_H-M   'P 1'
#
loop_
_entity.id
_entity.type
_entity.pdbx_description
1 polymer ?
#
loop_
_entity_poly.entity_id
_entity_poly.type
_entity_poly.pdbx_seq_one_letter_code
_entity_poly.pdbx_strand_id
1 'polypeptide(L)'
;MTFTQKKEIITQITELLDQLIEVEPVSPAPVSEPSADKPLEMLTVKECAALVDGLSENTIRQLCAQNKIANVRAGVGRHGKILVSKVSLLKYLGIAG
;
A
#
# COMPACT_ATOMS: atom_id res chain seq x y z
N MET A 1 -25.67 -36.50 -18.45
CA MET A 1 -25.30 -35.13 -18.84
C MET A 1 -23.99 -35.17 -19.61
N THR A 2 -24.01 -34.74 -20.86
CA THR A 2 -22.79 -34.66 -21.69
C THR A 2 -21.95 -33.45 -21.27
N PHE A 3 -20.66 -33.46 -21.61
CA PHE A 3 -19.76 -32.33 -21.33
C PHE A 3 -20.24 -31.02 -21.98
N THR A 4 -20.89 -31.12 -23.15
CA THR A 4 -21.51 -30.01 -23.85
C THR A 4 -22.65 -29.39 -23.04
N GLN A 5 -23.56 -30.21 -22.52
CA GLN A 5 -24.67 -29.76 -21.67
C GLN A 5 -24.16 -29.05 -20.39
N LYS A 6 -23.08 -29.56 -19.78
CA LYS A 6 -22.49 -28.92 -18.60
C LYS A 6 -21.90 -27.54 -18.92
N LYS A 7 -21.24 -27.39 -20.07
CA LYS A 7 -20.71 -26.08 -20.51
C LYS A 7 -21.81 -25.07 -20.75
N GLU A 8 -22.88 -25.50 -21.41
CA GLU A 8 -24.03 -24.66 -21.73
C GLU A 8 -24.76 -24.18 -20.48
N ILE A 9 -24.88 -25.03 -19.46
CA ILE A 9 -25.42 -24.65 -18.15
C ILE A 9 -24.50 -23.63 -17.46
N ILE A 10 -23.17 -23.81 -17.52
CA ILE A 10 -22.23 -22.87 -16.91
C ILE A 10 -22.33 -21.49 -17.56
N THR A 11 -22.40 -21.41 -18.89
CA THR A 11 -22.51 -20.13 -19.61
C THR A 11 -23.82 -19.41 -19.28
N GLN A 12 -24.92 -20.14 -19.20
CA GLN A 12 -26.22 -19.57 -18.81
C GLN A 12 -26.21 -19.05 -17.37
N ILE A 13 -25.55 -19.75 -16.44
CA ILE A 13 -25.43 -19.30 -15.05
C ILE A 13 -24.56 -18.04 -14.96
N THR A 14 -23.45 -17.95 -15.70
CA THR A 14 -22.58 -16.77 -15.67
C THR A 14 -23.28 -15.53 -16.21
N GLU A 15 -24.06 -15.66 -17.29
CA GLU A 15 -24.82 -14.52 -17.86
C GLU A 15 -25.88 -13.99 -16.89
N LEU A 16 -26.54 -14.88 -16.14
CA LEU A 16 -27.52 -14.49 -15.13
C LEU A 16 -26.85 -13.82 -13.91
N LEU A 17 -25.66 -14.29 -13.51
CA LEU A 17 -24.89 -13.65 -12.45
C LEU A 17 -24.46 -12.24 -12.86
N ASP A 18 -23.98 -12.06 -14.09
CA ASP A 18 -23.58 -10.74 -14.62
C ASP A 18 -24.74 -9.74 -14.65
N GLN A 19 -25.97 -10.19 -14.90
CA GLN A 19 -27.17 -9.33 -14.87
C GLN A 19 -27.63 -8.96 -13.46
N LEU A 20 -27.36 -9.80 -12.46
CA LEU A 20 -27.74 -9.57 -11.05
C LEU A 20 -26.71 -8.74 -10.30
N ILE A 21 -25.48 -8.70 -10.80
CA ILE A 21 -24.45 -7.81 -10.27
C ILE A 21 -24.69 -6.44 -10.93
N GLU A 22 -25.46 -5.57 -10.27
CA GLU A 22 -25.35 -4.12 -10.48
C GLU A 22 -23.93 -3.70 -10.06
N VAL A 23 -23.00 -3.84 -10.99
CA VAL A 23 -21.68 -3.21 -10.88
C VAL A 23 -21.94 -1.72 -11.03
N GLU A 24 -22.19 -1.03 -9.91
CA GLU A 24 -21.62 0.31 -9.79
C GLU A 24 -20.17 0.16 -10.26
N PRO A 25 -19.68 0.98 -11.19
CA PRO A 25 -18.27 1.00 -11.50
C PRO A 25 -17.58 1.51 -10.24
N VAL A 26 -17.31 0.61 -9.31
CA VAL A 26 -16.07 0.61 -8.56
C VAL A 26 -15.04 0.48 -9.67
N SER A 27 -14.74 1.64 -10.25
CA SER A 27 -13.45 1.95 -10.84
C SER A 27 -12.48 1.11 -10.04
N PRO A 28 -11.71 0.21 -10.68
CA PRO A 28 -10.52 -0.24 -10.01
C PRO A 28 -9.80 1.06 -9.69
N ALA A 29 -9.88 1.49 -8.42
CA ALA A 29 -9.09 2.59 -7.91
C ALA A 29 -7.72 2.23 -8.44
N PRO A 30 -7.14 3.03 -9.35
CA PRO A 30 -5.94 2.63 -10.03
C PRO A 30 -4.99 2.31 -8.90
N VAL A 31 -4.70 1.02 -8.73
CA VAL A 31 -3.56 0.55 -7.98
C VAL A 31 -2.48 1.26 -8.72
N SER A 32 -2.10 2.39 -8.15
CA SER A 32 -1.24 3.33 -8.80
C SER A 32 0.03 2.54 -8.86
N GLU A 33 0.32 1.96 -10.03
CA GLU A 33 1.67 1.59 -10.39
C GLU A 33 2.49 2.78 -9.91
N PRO A 34 3.36 2.61 -8.90
CA PRO A 34 4.15 3.73 -8.45
C PRO A 34 4.94 4.11 -9.69
N SER A 35 4.54 5.23 -10.31
CA SER A 35 5.16 5.83 -11.48
C SER A 35 6.65 5.65 -11.31
N ALA A 36 7.26 4.84 -12.18
CA ALA A 36 8.65 4.40 -12.08
C ALA A 36 9.66 5.56 -12.18
N ASP A 37 9.18 6.80 -12.27
CA ASP A 37 9.95 8.00 -12.58
C ASP A 37 10.21 8.93 -11.38
N LYS A 38 9.65 8.65 -10.19
CA LYS A 38 10.03 9.39 -8.98
C LYS A 38 11.02 8.55 -8.17
N PRO A 39 12.26 9.01 -7.95
CA PRO A 39 13.21 8.28 -7.12
C PRO A 39 12.59 8.04 -5.74
N LEU A 40 12.55 6.78 -5.32
CA LEU A 40 12.01 6.39 -4.02
C LEU A 40 12.94 6.94 -2.93
N GLU A 41 12.62 8.12 -2.40
CA GLU A 41 13.38 8.75 -1.33
C GLU A 41 13.15 8.01 0.00
N MET A 42 14.19 7.30 0.42
CA MET A 42 14.28 6.62 1.71
C MET A 42 15.09 7.48 2.69
N LEU A 43 14.50 7.78 3.83
CA LEU A 43 15.09 8.63 4.86
C LEU A 43 15.43 7.81 6.09
N THR A 44 16.51 8.17 6.76
CA THR A 44 16.82 7.65 8.09
C THR A 44 15.94 8.31 9.14
N VAL A 45 15.82 7.69 10.31
CA VAL A 45 15.08 8.23 11.46
C VAL A 45 15.48 9.67 11.81
N LYS A 46 16.76 10.02 11.69
CA LYS A 46 17.27 11.36 11.97
C LYS A 46 16.77 12.40 10.96
N GLU A 47 16.80 12.03 9.69
CA GLU A 47 16.33 12.89 8.61
C GLU A 47 14.81 13.05 8.67
N CYS A 48 14.07 11.99 9.02
CA CYS A 48 12.64 12.08 9.28
C CYS A 48 12.30 13.04 10.43
N ALA A 49 13.08 13.04 11.51
CA ALA A 49 12.89 13.96 12.63
C ALA A 49 13.22 15.42 12.23
N ALA A 50 14.23 15.61 11.38
CA ALA A 50 14.60 16.93 10.88
C ALA A 50 13.62 17.48 9.81
N LEU A 51 12.88 16.61 9.12
CA LEU A 51 11.91 17.01 8.09
C LEU A 51 10.60 17.55 8.65
N VAL A 52 10.22 17.15 9.86
CA VAL A 52 8.95 17.52 10.47
C VAL A 52 9.23 18.07 11.86
N ASP A 53 9.14 19.39 11.97
CA ASP A 53 9.31 20.09 13.23
C ASP A 53 8.30 19.57 14.26
N GLY A 54 8.82 19.13 15.41
CA GLY A 54 8.03 18.54 16.50
C GLY A 54 7.98 17.01 16.55
N LEU A 55 8.50 16.29 15.55
CA LEU A 55 8.68 14.84 15.64
C LEU A 55 10.05 14.47 16.22
N SER A 56 10.04 13.72 17.33
CA SER A 56 11.28 13.17 17.90
C SER A 56 11.71 11.89 17.18
N GLU A 57 13.02 11.59 17.19
CA GLU A 57 13.56 10.32 16.68
C GLU A 57 12.88 9.10 17.34
N ASN A 58 12.55 9.21 18.64
CA ASN A 58 11.89 8.14 19.39
C ASN A 58 10.47 7.90 18.90
N THR A 59 9.72 8.97 18.59
CA THR A 59 8.36 8.88 18.05
C THR A 59 8.38 8.16 16.69
N ILE A 60 9.34 8.50 15.83
CA ILE A 60 9.48 7.84 14.51
C ILE A 60 9.81 6.35 14.66
N ARG A 61 10.69 5.98 15.61
CA ARG A 61 10.95 4.56 15.92
C ARG A 61 9.70 3.84 16.42
N GLN A 62 8.88 4.49 17.25
CA GLN A 62 7.62 3.91 17.71
C GLN A 62 6.64 3.74 16.55
N LEU A 63 6.52 4.70 15.64
CA LEU A 63 5.66 4.59 14.46
C LEU A 63 6.10 3.44 13.55
N CYS A 64 7.41 3.24 13.39
CA CYS A 64 7.95 2.10 12.65
C CYS A 64 7.66 0.77 13.35
N ALA A 65 7.82 0.70 14.68
CA ALA A 65 7.53 -0.50 15.48
C ALA A 65 6.04 -0.85 15.50
N GLN A 66 5.16 0.15 15.42
CA GLN A 66 3.71 0.00 15.29
C GLN A 66 3.26 -0.29 13.85
N ASN A 67 4.18 -0.42 12.89
CA ASN A 67 3.89 -0.64 11.46
C ASN A 67 2.94 0.39 10.82
N LYS A 68 2.89 1.61 11.37
CA LYS A 68 2.03 2.70 10.84
C LYS A 68 2.61 3.37 9.60
N ILE A 69 3.91 3.24 9.39
CA ILE A 69 4.65 3.85 8.28
C ILE A 69 5.51 2.77 7.63
N ALA A 70 5.54 2.75 6.29
CA ALA A 70 6.39 1.83 5.54
C ALA A 70 7.87 2.09 5.83
N ASN A 71 8.53 1.07 6.37
CA ASN A 71 9.93 1.12 6.78
C ASN A 71 10.66 -0.18 6.41
N VAL A 72 11.97 -0.06 6.20
CA VAL A 72 12.88 -1.17 5.90
C VAL A 72 14.04 -1.10 6.87
N ARG A 73 14.37 -2.23 7.50
CA ARG A 73 15.55 -2.33 8.35
C ARG A 73 16.77 -2.72 7.51
N ALA A 74 17.66 -1.76 7.32
CA ALA A 74 18.96 -1.97 6.69
C ALA A 74 19.98 -2.45 7.75
N GLY A 75 20.07 -3.77 7.93
CA GLY A 75 21.07 -4.42 8.76
C GLY A 75 20.52 -5.52 9.67
N VAL A 76 21.41 -6.42 10.09
CA VAL A 76 21.07 -7.56 10.94
C VAL A 76 21.14 -7.13 12.42
N GLY A 77 20.02 -7.23 13.14
CA GLY A 77 19.96 -7.04 14.60
C GLY A 77 19.17 -5.80 15.09
N ARG A 78 19.13 -5.66 16.42
CA ARG A 78 18.30 -4.68 17.14
C ARG A 78 18.68 -3.22 16.85
N HIS A 79 19.96 -2.95 16.55
CA HIS A 79 20.49 -1.62 16.24
C HIS A 79 20.64 -1.35 14.73
N GLY A 80 20.08 -2.20 13.86
CA GLY A 80 20.06 -1.96 12.42
C GLY A 80 19.47 -0.59 12.07
N LYS A 81 19.97 0.03 10.99
CA LYS A 81 19.45 1.30 10.52
C LYS A 81 18.01 1.09 10.03
N ILE A 82 17.14 2.05 10.35
CA ILE A 82 15.76 2.05 9.87
C ILE A 82 15.67 3.11 8.78
N LEU A 83 15.26 2.68 7.60
CA LEU A 83 14.96 3.53 6.46
C LEU A 83 13.44 3.62 6.33
N VAL A 84 12.92 4.83 6.21
CA VAL A 84 11.49 5.13 6.14
C VAL A 84 11.22 5.81 4.80
N SER A 85 10.16 5.40 4.11
CA SER A 85 9.74 6.07 2.88
C SER A 85 9.20 7.46 3.20
N LYS A 86 9.76 8.51 2.57
CA LYS A 86 9.31 9.90 2.74
C LYS A 86 7.82 10.06 2.47
N VAL A 87 7.35 9.44 1.39
CA VAL A 87 5.96 9.50 0.95
C VAL A 87 5.04 8.89 2.01
N SER A 88 5.44 7.78 2.60
CA SER A 88 4.63 7.11 3.63
C SER A 88 4.52 7.93 4.91
N LEU A 89 5.60 8.62 5.30
CA LEU A 89 5.60 9.49 6.47
C LEU A 89 4.68 10.70 6.25
N LEU A 90 4.79 11.38 5.10
CA LEU A 90 3.94 12.53 4.77
C LEU A 90 2.46 12.15 4.64
N LYS A 91 2.16 10.96 4.09
CA LYS A 91 0.81 10.39 4.04
C LYS A 91 0.24 10.17 5.45
N TYR A 92 1.03 9.58 6.36
CA TYR A 92 0.59 9.37 7.75
C TYR A 92 0.29 10.67 8.49
N LEU A 93 1.03 11.74 8.19
CA LEU A 93 0.80 13.06 8.77
C LEU A 93 -0.32 13.85 8.11
N GLY A 94 -0.91 13.35 7.02
CA GLY A 94 -1.96 14.05 6.27
C GLY A 94 -1.46 15.27 5.48
N ILE A 95 -0.15 15.37 5.22
CA ILE A 95 0.47 16.49 4.51
C ILE A 95 0.46 16.25 2.98
N ALA A 96 0.48 14.99 2.55
CA ALA A 96 0.44 14.63 1.14
C ALA A 96 -0.63 13.56 0.90
N GLY A 97 -1.72 13.97 0.22
CA GLY A 97 -2.70 13.10 -0.43
C GLY A 97 -2.38 12.96 -1.91
#